data_AF-A0A5C5SPB1-F1
#
_entry.id   AF-A0A5C5SPB1-F1
#
_cell.length_a   1.000
_cell.length_b   1.000
_cell.length_c   1.000
_cell.angle_alpha   90.00
_cell.angle_beta   90.00
_cell.angle_gamma   90.00
#
_symmetry.space_group_name_H-M   'P 1'
#
loop_
_entity.id
_entity.type
_entity.pdbx_description
1 polymer ?
#
loop_
_entity_poly.entity_id
_entity_poly.type
_entity_poly.pdbx_seq_one_letter_code
_entity_poly.pdbx_strand_id
1 'polypeptide(L)'
;MTATSITLGMATGARAEVVARYDAEQWVVEANASDGAFQSCTVTADYGRGAKVMFMLTREGNWGIGIVNPGFNLNPGVTGQVAYWVDDGRARSGKAKALSAKALMVMLADSTQLFEEIRTGSRMYLKVGDETFNLTLNGTNTALSALVGCARRHQQNARASY
;
A
#
# COMPACT_ATOMS: atom_id res chain seq x y z
N MET A 1 37.44 26.46 -36.68
CA MET A 1 37.17 26.62 -35.23
C MET A 1 35.84 25.97 -34.93
N THR A 2 35.90 24.84 -34.22
CA THR A 2 34.91 24.20 -33.33
C THR A 2 33.41 24.34 -33.65
N ALA A 3 32.82 23.21 -34.10
CA ALA A 3 31.39 22.97 -34.06
C ALA A 3 30.99 22.48 -32.66
N THR A 4 30.08 23.20 -32.00
CA THR A 4 29.56 22.85 -30.67
C THR A 4 28.29 22.02 -30.84
N SER A 5 28.35 20.73 -30.56
CA SER A 5 27.17 19.86 -30.51
C SER A 5 26.45 20.04 -29.18
N ILE A 6 25.18 20.42 -29.21
CA ILE A 6 24.30 20.46 -28.04
C ILE A 6 23.68 19.07 -27.89
N THR A 7 24.18 18.29 -26.92
CA THR A 7 23.56 17.02 -26.55
C THR A 7 22.35 17.32 -25.64
N LEU A 8 21.14 17.19 -26.19
CA LEU A 8 19.90 17.21 -25.39
C LEU A 8 19.84 15.91 -24.58
N GLY A 9 20.14 15.97 -23.28
CA GLY A 9 19.92 14.86 -22.36
C GLY A 9 18.42 14.64 -22.16
N MET A 10 17.87 13.55 -22.71
CA MET A 10 16.51 13.11 -22.37
C MET A 10 16.52 12.53 -20.96
N ALA A 11 16.03 13.29 -19.98
CA ALA A 11 15.71 12.74 -18.67
C ALA A 11 14.45 11.88 -18.79
N THR A 12 14.60 10.56 -18.85
CA THR A 12 13.49 9.61 -18.73
C THR A 12 13.05 9.59 -17.27
N GLY A 13 12.11 10.45 -16.90
CA GLY A 13 11.43 10.34 -15.62
C GLY A 13 10.63 9.04 -15.58
N ALA A 14 10.84 8.23 -14.54
CA ALA A 14 10.09 7.01 -14.33
C ALA A 14 8.58 7.32 -14.36
N ARG A 15 7.82 6.67 -15.26
CA ARG A 15 6.37 6.91 -15.36
C ARG A 15 5.64 5.90 -14.49
N ALA A 16 5.04 6.37 -13.40
CA ALA A 16 4.05 5.60 -12.67
C ALA A 16 2.78 5.46 -13.51
N GLU A 17 2.30 4.23 -13.69
CA GLU A 17 1.18 3.87 -14.56
C GLU A 17 0.20 2.94 -13.84
N VAL A 18 -1.10 3.19 -13.97
CA VAL A 18 -2.15 2.23 -13.57
C VAL A 18 -2.50 1.39 -14.79
N VAL A 19 -2.10 0.11 -14.79
CA VAL A 19 -2.26 -0.81 -15.93
C VAL A 19 -3.54 -1.64 -15.87
N ALA A 20 -4.19 -1.69 -14.71
CA ALA A 20 -5.52 -2.24 -14.54
C ALA A 20 -6.22 -1.59 -13.36
N ARG A 21 -7.53 -1.36 -13.49
CA ARG A 21 -8.40 -0.86 -12.42
C ARG A 21 -9.77 -1.54 -12.48
N TYR A 22 -10.25 -2.04 -11.35
CA TYR A 22 -11.57 -2.67 -11.25
C TYR A 22 -12.09 -2.65 -9.81
N ASP A 23 -13.41 -2.79 -9.66
CA ASP A 23 -14.05 -2.79 -8.35
C ASP A 23 -14.19 -4.23 -7.80
N ALA A 24 -14.06 -4.35 -6.48
CA ALA A 24 -14.30 -5.55 -5.68
C ALA A 24 -15.15 -5.16 -4.48
N GLU A 25 -16.48 -5.13 -4.69
CA GLU A 25 -17.46 -4.56 -3.76
C GLU A 25 -17.14 -3.08 -3.46
N GLN A 26 -16.89 -2.72 -2.20
CA GLN A 26 -16.53 -1.38 -1.77
C GLN A 26 -15.06 -1.01 -2.01
N TRP A 27 -14.24 -1.95 -2.51
CA TRP A 27 -12.82 -1.75 -2.74
C TRP A 27 -12.53 -1.49 -4.21
N VAL A 28 -11.66 -0.52 -4.48
CA VAL A 28 -11.09 -0.29 -5.80
C VAL A 28 -9.72 -0.96 -5.85
N VAL A 29 -9.52 -1.84 -6.82
CA VAL A 29 -8.25 -2.53 -7.05
C VAL A 29 -7.50 -1.86 -8.19
N GLU A 30 -6.20 -1.62 -8.01
CA GLU A 30 -5.32 -1.12 -9.04
C GLU A 30 -4.05 -1.95 -9.15
N ALA A 31 -3.65 -2.27 -10.38
CA ALA A 31 -2.32 -2.77 -10.69
C ALA A 31 -1.46 -1.59 -11.18
N ASN A 32 -0.32 -1.39 -10.52
CA ASN A 32 0.57 -0.27 -10.76
C ASN A 32 1.86 -0.78 -11.41
N ALA A 33 2.35 -0.05 -12.39
CA ALA A 33 3.60 -0.27 -13.09
C ALA A 33 4.47 0.98 -13.06
N SER A 34 5.77 0.79 -13.28
CA SER A 34 6.75 1.84 -13.54
C SER A 34 7.57 1.40 -14.73
N ASP A 35 7.67 2.27 -15.74
CA ASP A 35 8.47 2.02 -16.95
C ASP A 35 8.11 0.69 -17.63
N GLY A 36 6.80 0.39 -17.71
CA GLY A 36 6.26 -0.83 -18.30
C GLY A 36 6.41 -2.09 -17.43
N ALA A 37 7.07 -2.00 -16.27
CA ALA A 37 7.24 -3.12 -15.35
C ALA A 37 6.28 -3.05 -14.17
N PHE A 38 5.55 -4.14 -13.91
CA PHE A 38 4.68 -4.28 -12.74
C PHE A 38 5.44 -3.97 -11.43
N GLN A 39 4.85 -3.15 -10.56
CA GLN A 39 5.42 -2.72 -9.29
C GLN A 39 4.62 -3.20 -8.09
N SER A 40 3.30 -3.03 -8.12
CA SER A 40 2.44 -3.37 -6.98
C SER A 40 0.98 -3.48 -7.37
N CYS A 41 0.22 -4.24 -6.59
CA CYS A 41 -1.22 -4.09 -6.53
C CYS A 41 -1.60 -3.30 -5.28
N THR A 42 -2.66 -2.51 -5.40
CA THR A 42 -3.28 -1.78 -4.29
C THR A 42 -4.78 -2.06 -4.28
N VAL A 43 -5.38 -2.10 -3.09
CA VAL A 43 -6.84 -2.14 -2.90
C VAL A 43 -7.23 -1.05 -1.92
N THR A 44 -8.11 -0.15 -2.33
CA THR A 44 -8.45 1.07 -1.57
C THR A 44 -9.94 1.15 -1.31
N ALA A 45 -10.33 1.58 -0.11
CA ALA A 45 -11.72 1.90 0.23
C ALA A 45 -11.81 3.19 1.02
N ASP A 46 -12.96 3.86 0.89
CA ASP A 46 -13.34 5.00 1.72
C ASP A 46 -13.81 4.55 3.10
N TYR A 47 -13.38 5.28 4.12
CA TYR A 47 -13.75 5.09 5.52
C TYR A 47 -14.41 6.37 6.05
N GLY A 48 -15.12 6.25 7.17
CA GLY A 48 -15.83 7.37 7.78
C GLY A 48 -14.95 8.59 8.05
N ARG A 49 -15.54 9.78 7.97
CA ARG A 49 -14.88 11.09 8.19
C ARG A 49 -13.76 11.41 7.17
N GLY A 50 -13.91 10.93 5.93
CA GLY A 50 -13.01 11.25 4.81
C GLY A 50 -11.66 10.53 4.88
N ALA A 51 -11.54 9.50 5.72
CA ALA A 51 -10.36 8.65 5.73
C ALA A 51 -10.40 7.68 4.55
N LYS A 52 -9.23 7.25 4.08
CA LYS A 52 -9.08 6.18 3.09
C LYS A 52 -8.09 5.16 3.62
N VAL A 53 -8.41 3.89 3.42
CA VAL A 53 -7.52 2.77 3.72
C VAL A 53 -7.11 2.10 2.43
N MET A 54 -5.83 1.78 2.31
CA MET A 54 -5.25 1.07 1.19
C MET A 54 -4.47 -0.13 1.71
N PHE A 55 -4.69 -1.33 1.17
CA PHE A 55 -3.71 -2.41 1.29
C PHE A 55 -2.87 -2.45 0.01
N MET A 56 -1.59 -2.78 0.16
CA MET A 56 -0.64 -2.87 -0.94
C MET A 56 0.12 -4.19 -0.87
N LEU A 57 0.42 -4.77 -2.03
CA LEU A 57 1.33 -5.89 -2.20
C LEU A 57 2.27 -5.57 -3.38
N THR A 58 3.57 -5.45 -3.12
CA THR A 58 4.58 -5.17 -4.13
C THR A 58 4.96 -6.42 -4.91
N ARG A 59 5.65 -6.23 -6.03
CA ARG A 59 6.21 -7.30 -6.86
C ARG A 59 7.15 -8.20 -6.06
N GLU A 60 7.90 -7.64 -5.13
CA GLU A 60 8.86 -8.33 -4.25
C GLU A 60 8.18 -9.09 -3.10
N GLY A 61 6.85 -9.01 -2.99
CA GLY A 61 6.08 -9.66 -1.92
C GLY A 61 5.98 -8.83 -0.62
N ASN A 62 6.51 -7.60 -0.61
CA ASN A 62 6.32 -6.72 0.52
C ASN A 62 4.86 -6.26 0.57
N TRP A 63 4.23 -6.30 1.73
CA TRP A 63 2.86 -5.86 1.89
C TRP A 63 2.68 -4.90 3.06
N GLY A 64 1.63 -4.11 2.99
CA GLY A 64 1.43 -3.04 3.94
C GLY A 64 0.05 -2.43 3.87
N ILE A 65 -0.15 -1.48 4.78
CA ILE A 65 -1.37 -0.68 4.87
C ILE A 65 -1.03 0.82 4.79
N GLY A 66 -1.71 1.51 3.88
CA GLY A 66 -1.72 2.95 3.77
C GLY A 66 -2.99 3.51 4.42
N ILE A 67 -2.86 4.59 5.17
CA ILE A 67 -3.98 5.32 5.76
C ILE A 67 -3.84 6.79 5.38
N VAL A 68 -4.85 7.32 4.69
CA VAL A 68 -5.01 8.75 4.47
C VAL A 68 -6.10 9.24 5.41
N ASN A 69 -5.82 10.25 6.23
CA ASN A 69 -6.80 10.78 7.17
C ASN A 69 -6.67 12.31 7.28
N PRO A 70 -7.73 13.09 7.04
CA PRO A 70 -7.69 14.54 7.18
C PRO A 70 -7.27 15.04 8.56
N GLY A 71 -7.52 14.25 9.61
CA GLY A 71 -7.16 14.58 10.99
C GLY A 71 -5.68 14.37 11.34
N PHE A 72 -4.90 13.71 10.48
CA PHE A 72 -3.47 13.51 10.73
C PHE A 72 -2.68 14.83 10.67
N ASN A 73 -1.60 14.92 11.45
CA ASN A 73 -0.63 16.02 11.35
C ASN A 73 0.78 15.44 11.40
N LEU A 74 1.13 14.67 10.37
CA LEU A 74 2.40 13.96 10.30
C LEU A 74 3.51 14.85 9.75
N ASN A 75 4.77 14.53 10.10
CA ASN A 75 5.94 15.12 9.49
C ASN A 75 6.35 14.30 8.25
N PRO A 76 6.16 14.79 7.01
CA PRO A 76 6.46 14.03 5.80
C PRO A 76 7.91 13.57 5.74
N GLY A 77 8.13 12.36 5.22
CA GLY A 77 9.46 11.76 5.08
C GLY A 77 9.98 11.09 6.35
N VAL A 78 9.42 11.40 7.53
CA VAL A 78 9.81 10.77 8.79
C VAL A 78 9.39 9.30 8.81
N THR A 79 10.32 8.45 9.24
CA THR A 79 10.10 7.03 9.50
C THR A 79 10.14 6.79 11.01
N GLY A 80 9.21 5.99 11.52
CA GLY A 80 9.12 5.65 12.93
C GLY A 80 8.71 4.19 13.16
N GLN A 81 8.77 3.76 14.42
CA GLN A 81 8.20 2.48 14.81
C GLN A 81 6.68 2.61 14.96
N VAL A 82 5.98 1.53 14.64
CA VAL A 82 4.54 1.39 14.85
C VAL A 82 4.27 0.06 15.52
N ALA A 83 3.41 0.07 16.54
CA ALA A 83 2.85 -1.16 17.08
C ALA A 83 1.47 -1.37 16.46
N TYR A 84 1.15 -2.59 16.05
CA TYR A 84 -0.17 -2.91 15.51
C TYR A 84 -0.64 -4.29 15.96
N TRP A 85 -1.95 -4.43 16.08
CA TRP A 85 -2.62 -5.68 16.48
C TRP A 85 -4.02 -5.74 15.89
N VAL A 86 -4.59 -6.94 15.85
CA VAL A 86 -5.96 -7.20 15.42
C VAL A 86 -6.73 -7.71 16.63
N ASP A 87 -7.91 -7.13 16.88
CA ASP A 87 -8.78 -7.46 18.01
C ASP A 87 -8.01 -7.53 19.34
N ASP A 88 -8.05 -8.66 20.05
CA ASP A 88 -7.31 -8.91 21.29
C ASP A 88 -5.98 -9.66 21.05
N GLY A 89 -5.53 -9.69 19.80
CA GLY A 89 -4.31 -10.38 19.37
C GLY A 89 -3.02 -9.72 19.84
N ARG A 90 -1.91 -10.43 19.64
CA ARG A 90 -0.58 -9.94 20.04
C ARG A 90 -0.15 -8.72 19.22
N ALA A 91 0.32 -7.70 19.91
CA ALA A 91 0.99 -6.56 19.29
C ALA A 91 2.27 -6.96 18.56
N ARG A 92 2.38 -6.50 17.33
CA ARG A 92 3.55 -6.64 16.45
C ARG A 92 4.17 -5.26 16.24
N SER A 93 5.49 -5.22 16.11
CA SER A 93 6.21 -4.00 15.75
C SER A 93 6.48 -3.98 14.24
N GLY A 94 6.36 -2.79 13.64
CA GLY A 94 6.70 -2.56 12.24
C GLY A 94 7.33 -1.18 12.05
N LYS A 95 7.56 -0.83 10.78
CA LYS A 95 8.02 0.49 10.38
C LYS A 95 6.86 1.23 9.71
N ALA A 96 6.69 2.48 10.10
CA ALA A 96 5.77 3.41 9.46
C ALA A 96 6.54 4.56 8.83
N LYS A 97 6.08 5.05 7.68
CA LYS A 97 6.60 6.23 7.01
C LYS A 97 5.47 7.20 6.73
N ALA A 98 5.64 8.46 7.12
CA ALA A 98 4.74 9.53 6.71
C ALA A 98 5.03 9.88 5.25
N LEU A 99 4.11 9.56 4.35
CA LEU A 99 4.22 9.90 2.92
C LEU A 99 3.83 11.36 2.67
N SER A 100 2.94 11.89 3.49
CA SER A 100 2.56 13.31 3.52
C SER A 100 2.09 13.67 4.93
N ALA A 101 1.67 14.93 5.15
CA ALA A 101 1.10 15.35 6.43
C ALA A 101 -0.18 14.59 6.79
N LYS A 102 -0.83 13.96 5.79
CA LYS A 102 -2.11 13.27 5.91
C LYS A 102 -2.06 11.78 5.57
N ALA A 103 -0.90 11.26 5.18
CA ALA A 103 -0.77 9.89 4.69
C ALA A 103 0.35 9.14 5.42
N LEU A 104 -0.02 7.99 6.00
CA LEU A 104 0.88 7.07 6.67
C LEU A 104 0.94 5.76 5.87
N MET A 105 2.13 5.21 5.67
CA MET A 105 2.33 3.86 5.14
C MET A 105 2.99 3.00 6.20
N VAL A 106 2.42 1.83 6.48
CA VAL A 106 2.93 0.86 7.45
C VAL A 106 3.27 -0.43 6.72
N MET A 107 4.53 -0.85 6.84
CA MET A 107 4.96 -2.16 6.36
C MET A 107 4.57 -3.21 7.39
N LEU A 108 3.81 -4.21 6.94
CA LEU A 108 3.30 -5.28 7.79
C LEU A 108 4.26 -6.48 7.76
N ALA A 109 4.22 -7.28 8.83
CA ALA A 109 5.05 -8.47 8.92
C ALA A 109 4.67 -9.47 7.83
N ASP A 110 5.66 -10.09 7.21
CA ASP A 110 5.44 -11.24 6.33
C ASP A 110 4.98 -12.44 7.18
N SER A 111 3.66 -12.57 7.34
CA SER A 111 3.03 -13.53 8.23
C SER A 111 1.67 -13.90 7.69
N THR A 112 1.52 -15.17 7.33
CA THR A 112 0.22 -15.76 6.96
C THR A 112 -0.79 -15.63 8.09
N GLN A 113 -0.34 -15.75 9.34
CA GLN A 113 -1.18 -15.53 10.51
C GLN A 113 -1.74 -14.11 10.55
N LEU A 114 -0.89 -13.08 10.40
CA LEU A 114 -1.36 -11.68 10.38
C LEU A 114 -2.32 -11.44 9.20
N PHE A 115 -2.05 -12.02 8.04
CA PHE A 115 -2.91 -11.91 6.87
C PHE A 115 -4.31 -12.47 7.16
N GLU A 116 -4.41 -13.66 7.76
CA GLU A 116 -5.71 -14.24 8.16
C GLU A 116 -6.39 -13.47 9.28
N GLU A 117 -5.64 -12.99 10.28
CA GLU A 117 -6.18 -12.12 11.33
C GLU A 117 -6.87 -10.88 10.73
N ILE A 118 -6.24 -10.22 9.76
CA ILE A 118 -6.84 -9.04 9.09
C ILE A 118 -8.07 -9.43 8.25
N ARG A 119 -8.11 -10.63 7.66
CA ARG A 119 -9.25 -11.12 6.87
C ARG A 119 -10.48 -11.44 7.71
N THR A 120 -10.28 -12.00 8.90
CA THR A 120 -11.37 -12.52 9.74
C THR A 120 -11.66 -11.68 10.97
N GLY A 121 -10.74 -10.79 11.35
CA GLY A 121 -10.86 -9.95 12.53
C GLY A 121 -11.91 -8.87 12.39
N SER A 122 -12.20 -8.18 13.49
CA SER A 122 -13.20 -7.10 13.54
C SER A 122 -12.57 -5.73 13.43
N ARG A 123 -11.45 -5.51 14.11
CA ARG A 123 -10.72 -4.22 14.11
C ARG A 123 -9.23 -4.45 14.12
N MET A 124 -8.52 -3.59 13.41
CA MET A 124 -7.06 -3.46 13.53
C MET A 124 -6.74 -2.14 14.20
N TYR A 125 -5.73 -2.16 15.06
CA TYR A 125 -5.23 -1.01 15.80
C TYR A 125 -3.79 -0.72 15.36
N LEU A 126 -3.45 0.56 15.28
CA LEU A 126 -2.11 1.04 14.97
C LEU A 126 -1.73 2.13 15.94
N LYS A 127 -0.65 1.94 16.68
CA LYS A 127 -0.07 2.92 17.60
C LYS A 127 1.21 3.51 17.02
N VAL A 128 1.20 4.81 16.77
CA VAL A 128 2.33 5.59 16.23
C VAL A 128 2.68 6.67 17.25
N GLY A 129 3.82 6.53 17.94
CA GLY A 129 4.11 7.36 19.10
C GLY A 129 3.04 7.19 20.18
N ASP A 130 2.43 8.29 20.59
CA ASP A 130 1.35 8.31 21.59
C ASP A 130 -0.05 8.19 20.99
N GLU A 131 -0.17 8.31 19.66
CA GLU A 131 -1.46 8.23 18.97
C GLU A 131 -1.82 6.79 18.64
N THR A 132 -3.09 6.43 18.88
CA THR A 132 -3.64 5.12 18.49
C THR A 132 -4.82 5.31 17.54
N PHE A 133 -4.72 4.68 16.38
CA PHE A 133 -5.73 4.63 15.35
C PHE A 133 -6.35 3.24 15.31
N ASN A 134 -7.61 3.17 14.91
CA ASN A 134 -8.25 1.90 14.63
C ASN A 134 -9.02 1.96 13.31
N LEU A 135 -9.13 0.81 12.68
CA LEU A 135 -9.89 0.60 11.47
C LEU A 135 -10.78 -0.62 11.63
N THR A 136 -12.02 -0.53 11.17
CA THR A 136 -12.90 -1.69 11.03
C THR A 136 -12.42 -2.57 9.89
N LEU A 137 -12.41 -3.88 10.11
CA LEU A 137 -11.97 -4.88 9.14
C LEU A 137 -13.12 -5.46 8.30
N ASN A 138 -14.29 -4.83 8.32
CA ASN A 138 -15.40 -5.28 7.48
C ASN A 138 -15.01 -5.22 5.98
N GLY A 139 -15.21 -6.34 5.27
CA GLY A 139 -14.90 -6.47 3.85
C GLY A 139 -13.42 -6.59 3.50
N THR A 140 -12.49 -6.62 4.46
CA THR A 140 -11.05 -6.81 4.17
C THR A 140 -10.76 -8.20 3.61
N ASN A 141 -11.58 -9.21 3.93
CA ASN A 141 -11.51 -10.52 3.27
C ASN A 141 -11.61 -10.40 1.75
N THR A 142 -12.59 -9.64 1.24
CA THR A 142 -12.75 -9.35 -0.19
C THR A 142 -11.54 -8.59 -0.72
N ALA A 143 -11.13 -7.54 -0.02
CA ALA A 143 -9.99 -6.70 -0.40
C ALA A 143 -8.70 -7.51 -0.57
N LEU A 144 -8.33 -8.29 0.44
CA LEU A 144 -7.09 -9.05 0.46
C LEU A 144 -7.10 -10.21 -0.54
N SER A 145 -8.26 -10.83 -0.77
CA SER A 145 -8.41 -11.83 -1.84
C SER A 145 -8.19 -11.20 -3.21
N ALA A 146 -8.79 -10.03 -3.45
CA ALA A 146 -8.64 -9.29 -4.71
C ALA A 146 -7.20 -8.78 -4.91
N LEU A 147 -6.53 -8.36 -3.83
CA LEU A 147 -5.13 -7.92 -3.83
C LEU A 147 -4.19 -9.06 -4.26
N VAL A 148 -4.31 -10.23 -3.64
CA VAL A 148 -3.50 -11.41 -4.00
C VAL A 148 -3.81 -11.87 -5.43
N GLY A 149 -5.09 -11.86 -5.83
CA GLY A 149 -5.50 -12.18 -7.19
C GLY A 149 -4.87 -11.24 -8.23
N CYS A 150 -4.86 -9.93 -7.95
CA CYS A 150 -4.20 -8.93 -8.78
C CYS A 150 -2.71 -9.22 -8.91
N ALA A 151 -1.99 -9.38 -7.78
CA ALA A 151 -0.55 -9.59 -7.79
C ALA A 151 -0.16 -10.85 -8.57
N ARG A 152 -0.89 -11.96 -8.39
CA ARG A 152 -0.66 -13.21 -9.12
C ARG A 152 -0.80 -13.03 -10.63
N ARG A 153 -1.88 -12.39 -11.10
CA ARG A 153 -2.11 -12.17 -12.54
C ARG A 153 -0.98 -11.35 -13.17
N HIS A 154 -0.58 -10.25 -12.54
CA HIS A 154 0.44 -9.37 -13.11
C HIS A 154 1.87 -9.88 -12.96
N GLN A 155 2.17 -10.67 -11.91
CA GLN A 155 3.45 -11.38 -11.80
C GLN A 155 3.62 -12.45 -12.87
N GLN A 156 2.55 -13.20 -13.21
CA GLN A 156 2.59 -14.19 -14.27
C GLN A 156 2.81 -13.55 -15.65
N ASN A 157 2.08 -12.46 -15.94
CA ASN A 157 2.25 -11.73 -17.19
C ASN A 157 3.68 -11.18 -17.34
N ALA A 158 4.27 -10.65 -16.27
CA ALA A 158 5.64 -10.15 -16.29
C ALA A 158 6.69 -11.24 -16.56
N ARG A 159 6.40 -12.51 -16.22
CA ARG A 159 7.30 -13.64 -16.51
C ARG A 159 7.14 -14.18 -17.93
N ALA A 160 5.95 -14.08 -18.52
CA ALA A 160 5.69 -14.54 -19.88
C ALA A 160 6.23 -13.59 -20.98
N SER A 161 6.69 -12.39 -20.60
CA SER A 161 7.30 -11.40 -21.50
C SER A 161 8.83 -11.46 -21.57
N TYR A 162 9.46 -12.41 -20.88
CA TYR A 162 10.89 -12.76 -20.97
C TYR A 162 11.07 -14.10 -21.68
#